data_AF-A0A2T7P5E6-F1
#
_entry.id   AF-A0A2T7P5E6-F1
#
_cell.length_a   1.000
_cell.length_b   1.000
_cell.length_c   1.000
_cell.angle_alpha   90.00
_cell.angle_beta   90.00
_cell.angle_gamma   90.00
#
_symmetry.space_group_name_H-M   'P 1'
#
loop_
_entity.id
_entity.type
_entity.pdbx_description
1 polymer ?
#
loop_
_entity_poly.entity_id
_entity_poly.type
_entity_poly.pdbx_seq_one_letter_code
_entity_poly.pdbx_strand_id
1 'polypeptide(L)'
;MQALNSYLDRLRQGKALNVDEEDDSKQRPPSSQPTRSPFFEHMNRRAKSHKAHYEQQSERPKDDEDDEDDKDRPGTPNPQPGEGRRWFRQAEEDLKSARAAKGTYERGYNWVCFQCHQAVEKALKAVLYCRDANNNLLNSHDIVSLARHANDDDVRELASALDRRVGPHTRMRYPDVLLSPSIPADVYGDQEASDACDLATRVLNKTKTLLSFIN
;
A
#
# COMPACT_ATOMS: atom_id res chain seq x y z
N MET A 1 23.34 1.89 42.63
CA MET A 1 23.54 0.47 43.00
C MET A 1 22.81 0.03 44.27
N GLN A 2 22.44 0.92 45.21
CA GLN A 2 21.67 0.53 46.42
C GLN A 2 20.22 0.09 46.15
N ALA A 3 19.52 0.75 45.21
CA ALA A 3 18.13 0.40 44.88
C ALA A 3 17.98 -1.03 44.30
N LEU A 4 18.95 -1.48 43.50
CA LEU A 4 18.91 -2.80 42.87
C LEU A 4 19.03 -3.93 43.91
N ASN A 5 19.88 -3.75 44.92
CA ASN A 5 20.08 -4.73 45.98
C ASN A 5 18.85 -4.84 46.89
N SER A 6 18.17 -3.72 47.15
CA SER A 6 16.92 -3.68 47.91
C SER A 6 15.78 -4.46 47.23
N TYR A 7 15.67 -4.36 45.91
CA TYR A 7 14.66 -5.10 45.13
C TYR A 7 14.91 -6.61 45.14
N LEU A 8 16.18 -7.03 45.05
CA LEU A 8 16.55 -8.45 45.09
C LEU A 8 16.27 -9.10 46.45
N ASP A 9 16.47 -8.39 47.56
CA ASP A 9 16.15 -8.90 48.89
C ASP A 9 14.64 -9.03 49.14
N ARG A 10 13.82 -8.12 48.59
CA ARG A 10 12.35 -8.20 48.66
C ARG A 10 11.81 -9.41 47.92
N LEU A 11 12.37 -9.73 46.75
CA LEU A 11 12.00 -10.92 45.95
C LEU A 11 12.40 -12.22 46.66
N ARG A 12 13.56 -12.27 47.30
CA ARG A 12 14.01 -13.43 48.08
C ARG A 12 13.13 -13.74 49.29
N GLN A 13 12.45 -12.74 49.84
CA GLN A 13 11.49 -12.90 50.94
C GLN A 13 10.06 -13.17 50.47
N GLY A 14 9.84 -13.40 49.16
CA GLY A 14 8.55 -13.79 48.59
C GLY A 14 7.50 -12.68 48.56
N LYS A 15 7.90 -11.41 48.69
CA LYS A 15 6.97 -10.27 48.61
C LYS A 15 6.80 -9.82 47.16
N ALA A 16 5.54 -9.63 46.74
CA ALA A 16 5.22 -9.10 45.42
C ALA A 16 5.69 -7.64 45.27
N LEU A 17 6.19 -7.29 44.09
CA LEU A 17 6.56 -5.92 43.74
C LEU A 17 5.35 -5.26 43.09
N ASN A 18 4.83 -4.20 43.70
CA ASN A 18 3.83 -3.36 43.05
C ASN A 18 4.54 -2.51 42.00
N VAL A 19 4.07 -2.59 40.76
CA VAL A 19 4.69 -1.92 39.59
C VAL A 19 4.37 -0.42 39.56
N ASP A 20 3.47 0.05 40.44
CA ASP A 20 2.95 1.42 40.45
C ASP A 20 3.51 2.31 41.58
N GLU A 21 4.59 1.91 42.26
CA GLU A 21 5.34 2.84 43.11
C GLU A 21 6.19 3.76 42.22
N GLU A 22 5.53 4.74 41.59
CA GLU A 22 6.22 5.88 40.98
C GLU A 22 7.00 6.65 42.06
N ASP A 23 8.30 6.77 41.82
CA ASP A 23 9.26 7.53 42.59
C ASP A 23 8.89 9.02 42.62
N ASP A 24 8.16 9.43 43.67
CA ASP A 24 7.67 10.79 43.93
C ASP A 24 8.80 11.79 44.32
N SER A 25 10.06 11.49 43.97
CA SER A 25 11.22 12.33 44.28
C SER A 25 11.79 13.11 43.08
N LYS A 26 11.18 13.02 41.89
CA LYS A 26 11.54 13.88 40.75
C LYS A 26 10.62 15.08 40.67
N GLN A 27 11.01 16.15 41.37
CA GLN A 27 10.50 17.50 41.10
C GLN A 27 10.53 17.76 39.59
N ARG A 28 9.34 17.91 38.99
CA ARG A 28 9.18 18.42 37.62
C ARG A 28 9.89 19.78 37.56
N PRO A 29 10.86 19.99 36.64
CA PRO A 29 11.38 21.33 36.44
C PRO A 29 10.24 22.24 35.95
N PRO A 30 10.22 23.53 36.34
CA PRO A 30 9.20 24.46 35.89
C PRO A 30 9.24 24.53 34.36
N SER A 31 8.04 24.60 33.76
CA SER A 31 7.77 24.51 32.33
C SER A 31 8.62 25.48 31.50
N SER A 32 9.79 25.04 31.05
CA SER A 32 10.39 25.54 29.82
C SER A 32 9.65 24.86 28.67
N GLN A 33 8.85 25.63 27.92
CA GLN A 33 8.22 25.14 26.70
C GLN A 33 9.27 24.41 25.87
N PRO A 34 9.06 23.14 25.48
CA PRO A 34 10.01 22.48 24.60
C PRO A 34 9.95 23.24 23.28
N THR A 35 11.06 23.88 22.91
CA THR A 35 11.26 24.36 21.54
C THR A 35 10.95 23.18 20.64
N ARG A 36 9.81 23.26 19.94
CA ARG A 36 9.28 22.16 19.16
C ARG A 36 10.37 21.77 18.17
N SER A 37 10.93 20.56 18.29
CA SER A 37 12.03 20.14 17.44
C SER A 37 11.69 20.46 15.97
N PRO A 38 12.64 20.98 15.17
CA PRO A 38 12.41 21.24 13.74
C PRO A 38 11.78 20.05 13.01
N PHE A 39 12.07 18.83 13.48
CA PHE A 39 11.42 17.60 13.04
C PHE A 39 9.90 17.59 13.30
N PHE A 40 9.46 17.88 14.52
CA PHE A 40 8.03 17.90 14.87
C PHE A 40 7.29 19.08 14.24
N GLU A 41 7.97 20.21 14.01
CA GLU A 41 7.40 21.31 13.24
C GLU A 41 7.19 20.93 11.77
N HIS A 42 8.20 20.28 11.17
CA HIS A 42 8.11 19.76 9.80
C HIS A 42 6.99 18.73 9.67
N MET A 43 6.92 17.75 10.58
CA MET A 43 5.87 16.72 10.59
C MET A 43 4.48 17.33 10.81
N ASN A 44 4.36 18.32 11.69
CA ASN A 44 3.08 19.00 11.93
C ASN A 44 2.65 19.86 10.73
N ARG A 45 3.58 20.53 10.05
CA ARG A 45 3.31 21.27 8.80
C ARG A 45 2.85 20.33 7.70
N ARG A 46 3.51 19.17 7.55
CA ARG A 46 3.13 18.14 6.59
C ARG A 46 1.75 17.55 6.91
N ALA A 47 1.47 17.22 8.17
CA ALA A 47 0.18 16.69 8.60
C ALA A 47 -0.96 17.69 8.35
N LYS A 48 -0.74 18.98 8.64
CA LYS A 48 -1.70 20.05 8.33
C LYS A 48 -1.92 20.20 6.82
N SER A 49 -0.86 20.11 6.01
CA SER A 49 -0.98 20.18 4.54
C SER A 49 -1.76 18.99 3.98
N HIS A 50 -1.49 17.76 4.44
CA HIS A 50 -2.24 16.57 4.05
C HIS A 50 -3.71 16.66 4.50
N LYS A 51 -3.97 17.14 5.72
CA LYS A 51 -5.32 17.35 6.24
C LYS A 51 -6.08 18.39 5.42
N ALA A 52 -5.47 19.54 5.15
CA ALA A 52 -6.08 20.59 4.33
C ALA A 52 -6.37 20.12 2.90
N HIS A 53 -5.48 19.31 2.30
CA HIS A 53 -5.74 18.71 0.98
C HIS A 53 -6.96 17.78 1.03
N TYR A 54 -7.09 16.95 2.07
CA TYR A 54 -8.23 16.05 2.21
C TYR A 54 -9.53 16.81 2.48
N GLU A 55 -9.48 17.82 3.36
CA GLU A 55 -10.62 18.69 3.68
C GLU A 55 -11.08 19.47 2.45
N GLN A 56 -10.17 20.08 1.68
CA GLN A 56 -10.48 20.80 0.44
C GLN A 56 -11.07 19.88 -0.64
N GLN A 57 -10.69 18.61 -0.64
CA GLN A 57 -11.25 17.59 -1.53
C GLN A 57 -12.64 17.13 -1.06
N SER A 58 -12.91 17.12 0.25
CA SER A 58 -14.20 16.77 0.84
C SER A 58 -15.21 17.93 0.89
N GLU A 59 -14.72 19.17 0.95
CA GLU A 59 -15.51 20.41 1.05
C GLU A 59 -15.79 21.03 -0.33
N ARG A 60 -15.31 20.42 -1.42
CA ARG A 60 -15.78 20.76 -2.76
C ARG A 60 -17.30 20.60 -2.75
N PRO A 61 -18.08 21.70 -2.94
CA PRO A 61 -19.52 21.61 -3.02
C PRO A 61 -19.87 20.60 -4.10
N LYS A 62 -20.75 19.66 -3.77
CA LYS A 62 -21.55 19.02 -4.81
C LYS A 62 -22.46 20.14 -5.29
N ASP A 63 -22.26 20.61 -6.50
CA ASP A 63 -23.23 21.47 -7.16
C ASP A 63 -24.49 20.60 -7.36
N ASP A 64 -25.32 20.56 -6.32
CA ASP A 64 -26.66 20.00 -6.34
C ASP A 64 -27.58 21.02 -7.05
N GLU A 65 -27.35 21.22 -8.36
CA GLU A 65 -28.39 21.74 -9.23
C GLU A 65 -29.28 20.55 -9.61
N ASP A 66 -30.44 20.49 -8.95
CA ASP A 66 -31.49 19.51 -9.15
C ASP A 66 -32.07 19.58 -10.58
N ASP A 67 -31.41 18.91 -11.53
CA ASP A 67 -32.06 18.38 -12.72
C ASP A 67 -32.39 16.90 -12.44
N GLU A 68 -33.63 16.64 -12.00
CA GLU A 68 -34.19 15.29 -11.74
C GLU A 68 -34.31 14.39 -12.99
N ASP A 69 -33.57 14.70 -14.07
CA ASP A 69 -33.63 14.01 -15.37
C ASP A 69 -32.25 13.50 -15.86
N ASP A 70 -31.22 13.50 -15.00
CA ASP A 70 -29.84 13.20 -15.41
C ASP A 70 -29.10 12.12 -14.58
N LYS A 71 -29.80 11.09 -14.11
CA LYS A 71 -29.16 9.96 -13.39
C LYS A 71 -28.46 8.95 -14.29
N ASP A 72 -28.49 9.13 -15.61
CA ASP A 72 -28.00 8.15 -16.59
C ASP A 72 -27.07 8.74 -17.67
N ARG A 73 -26.66 10.02 -17.56
CA ARG A 73 -25.55 10.51 -18.40
C ARG A 73 -24.23 9.99 -17.85
N PRO A 74 -23.36 9.40 -18.70
CA PRO A 74 -21.98 9.17 -18.34
C PRO A 74 -21.37 10.52 -17.94
N GLY A 75 -21.03 10.67 -16.65
CA GLY A 75 -20.36 11.86 -16.16
C GLY A 75 -19.11 12.13 -17.03
N THR A 76 -18.82 13.40 -17.29
CA THR A 76 -17.65 13.78 -18.09
C THR A 76 -16.38 13.14 -17.50
N PRO A 77 -15.53 12.48 -18.32
CA PRO A 77 -14.29 11.87 -17.83
C PRO A 77 -13.41 12.87 -17.08
N ASN A 78 -12.79 12.42 -15.98
CA ASN A 78 -11.90 13.23 -15.14
C ASN A 78 -10.44 12.74 -15.26
N PRO A 79 -9.74 12.99 -16.38
CA PRO A 79 -8.37 12.53 -16.56
C PRO A 79 -7.40 13.24 -15.60
N GLN A 80 -6.63 12.46 -14.83
CA GLN A 80 -5.60 12.92 -13.90
C GLN A 80 -4.23 12.32 -14.23
N PRO A 81 -3.56 12.78 -15.30
CA PRO A 81 -2.28 12.20 -15.72
C PRO A 81 -1.15 12.40 -14.70
N GLY A 82 -1.23 13.44 -13.87
CA GLY A 82 -0.30 13.65 -12.75
C GLY A 82 -0.35 12.51 -11.71
N GLU A 83 -1.56 12.14 -11.28
CA GLU A 83 -1.76 10.99 -10.38
C GLU A 83 -1.40 9.69 -11.10
N GLY A 84 -1.77 9.52 -12.37
CA GLY A 84 -1.35 8.37 -13.17
C GLY A 84 0.17 8.15 -13.14
N ARG A 85 0.97 9.20 -13.38
CA ARG A 85 2.44 9.14 -13.27
C ARG A 85 2.92 8.81 -11.85
N ARG A 86 2.27 9.34 -10.81
CA ARG A 86 2.61 9.04 -9.41
C ARG A 86 2.38 7.56 -9.10
N TRP A 87 1.26 6.99 -9.52
CA TRP A 87 0.94 5.57 -9.36
C TRP A 87 1.89 4.67 -10.14
N PHE A 88 2.22 5.03 -11.39
CA PHE A 88 3.14 4.26 -12.22
C PHE A 88 4.56 4.23 -11.63
N ARG A 89 5.05 5.35 -11.07
CA ARG A 89 6.34 5.39 -10.37
C ARG A 89 6.37 4.41 -9.19
N GLN A 90 5.28 4.29 -8.44
CA GLN A 90 5.21 3.30 -7.36
C GLN A 90 5.24 1.86 -7.91
N ALA A 91 4.56 1.61 -9.03
CA ALA A 91 4.62 0.30 -9.70
C ALA A 91 6.05 -0.09 -10.10
N GLU A 92 6.83 0.86 -10.63
CA GLU A 92 8.24 0.64 -10.99
C GLU A 92 9.09 0.28 -9.75
N GLU A 93 8.92 0.98 -8.64
CA GLU A 93 9.63 0.66 -7.39
C GLU A 93 9.19 -0.69 -6.79
N ASP A 94 7.90 -1.03 -6.86
CA ASP A 94 7.39 -2.32 -6.40
C ASP A 94 8.02 -3.48 -7.19
N LEU A 95 8.08 -3.38 -8.52
CA LEU A 95 8.72 -4.41 -9.37
C LEU A 95 10.22 -4.50 -9.14
N LYS A 96 10.89 -3.35 -8.99
CA LYS A 96 12.33 -3.29 -8.67
C LYS A 96 12.61 -3.97 -7.34
N SER A 97 11.80 -3.71 -6.31
CA SER A 97 11.91 -4.38 -5.02
C SER A 97 11.67 -5.88 -5.13
N ALA A 98 10.67 -6.33 -5.89
CA ALA A 98 10.36 -7.74 -6.08
C ALA A 98 11.55 -8.51 -6.68
N ARG A 99 12.16 -7.94 -7.73
CA ARG A 99 13.33 -8.53 -8.41
C ARG A 99 14.56 -8.57 -7.50
N ALA A 100 14.80 -7.50 -6.74
CA ALA A 100 15.89 -7.46 -5.77
C ALA A 100 15.71 -8.53 -4.68
N ALA A 101 14.50 -8.66 -4.15
CA ALA A 101 14.15 -9.67 -3.15
C ALA A 101 14.29 -11.10 -3.67
N LYS A 102 13.85 -11.38 -4.91
CA LYS A 102 14.03 -12.71 -5.53
C LYS A 102 15.51 -13.13 -5.58
N GLY A 103 16.42 -12.18 -5.83
CA GLY A 103 17.86 -12.44 -5.91
C GLY A 103 18.52 -12.72 -4.56
N THR A 104 17.87 -12.41 -3.44
CA THR A 104 18.42 -12.57 -2.09
C THR A 104 17.71 -13.63 -1.25
N TYR A 105 16.48 -13.96 -1.60
CA TYR A 105 15.64 -14.87 -0.81
C TYR A 105 15.96 -16.33 -1.09
N GLU A 106 16.31 -17.07 -0.05
CA GLU A 106 16.25 -18.54 -0.04
C GLU A 106 14.81 -19.04 0.23
N ARG A 107 13.98 -18.20 0.87
CA ARG A 107 12.55 -18.42 1.19
C ARG A 107 11.81 -17.08 1.17
N GLY A 108 10.49 -17.11 0.98
CA GLY A 108 9.65 -15.88 0.95
C GLY A 108 9.19 -15.46 -0.43
N TYR A 109 9.16 -16.37 -1.40
CA TYR A 109 8.69 -16.13 -2.77
C TYR A 109 7.24 -15.63 -2.83
N ASN A 110 6.41 -15.94 -1.83
CA ASN A 110 5.07 -15.37 -1.69
C ASN A 110 5.10 -13.83 -1.66
N TRP A 111 6.12 -13.23 -1.04
CA TRP A 111 6.28 -11.77 -1.00
C TRP A 111 6.74 -11.21 -2.35
N VAL A 112 7.61 -11.93 -3.07
CA VAL A 112 8.00 -11.55 -4.45
C VAL A 112 6.77 -11.56 -5.36
N CYS A 113 5.98 -12.63 -5.33
CA CYS A 113 4.73 -12.74 -6.08
C CYS A 113 3.75 -11.61 -5.70
N PHE A 114 3.62 -11.32 -4.40
CA PHE A 114 2.73 -10.26 -3.91
C PHE A 114 3.17 -8.89 -4.41
N GLN A 115 4.46 -8.57 -4.37
CA GLN A 115 4.99 -7.32 -4.90
C GLN A 115 4.79 -7.20 -6.41
N CYS A 116 4.95 -8.31 -7.16
CA CYS A 116 4.65 -8.33 -8.60
C CYS A 116 3.17 -8.06 -8.89
N HIS A 117 2.27 -8.69 -8.15
CA HIS A 117 0.83 -8.43 -8.24
C HIS A 117 0.53 -6.96 -7.92
N GLN A 118 1.14 -6.41 -6.87
CA GLN A 118 0.97 -5.01 -6.46
C GLN A 118 1.51 -4.02 -7.50
N ALA A 119 2.64 -4.33 -8.14
CA ALA A 119 3.18 -3.53 -9.23
C ALA A 119 2.19 -3.48 -10.41
N VAL A 120 1.64 -4.64 -10.81
CA VAL A 120 0.64 -4.71 -11.87
C VAL A 120 -0.62 -3.94 -11.53
N GLU A 121 -1.17 -4.11 -10.32
CA GLU A 121 -2.34 -3.36 -9.86
C GLU A 121 -2.13 -1.84 -9.99
N LYS A 122 -1.00 -1.34 -9.50
CA LYS A 122 -0.69 0.10 -9.54
C LYS A 122 -0.43 0.62 -10.96
N ALA A 123 0.21 -0.18 -11.81
CA ALA A 123 0.44 0.17 -13.21
C ALA A 123 -0.89 0.27 -13.99
N LEU A 124 -1.83 -0.64 -13.73
CA LEU A 124 -3.17 -0.58 -14.33
C LEU A 124 -3.96 0.62 -13.81
N LYS A 125 -3.94 0.86 -12.49
CA LYS A 125 -4.57 2.05 -11.90
C LYS A 125 -4.00 3.34 -12.47
N ALA A 126 -2.70 3.39 -12.77
CA ALA A 126 -2.09 4.55 -13.43
C ALA A 126 -2.76 4.85 -14.79
N VAL A 127 -3.00 3.83 -15.61
CA VAL A 127 -3.72 3.98 -16.90
C VAL A 127 -5.15 4.48 -16.67
N LEU A 128 -5.85 3.95 -15.67
CA LEU A 128 -7.20 4.38 -15.33
C LEU A 128 -7.24 5.84 -14.87
N TYR A 129 -6.34 6.26 -13.97
CA TYR A 129 -6.22 7.66 -13.54
C TYR A 129 -5.99 8.60 -14.72
N CYS A 130 -5.16 8.21 -15.70
CA CYS A 130 -4.92 9.00 -16.90
C CYS A 130 -6.17 9.16 -17.80
N ARG A 131 -7.13 8.23 -17.73
CA ARG A 131 -8.35 8.24 -18.53
C ARG A 131 -9.52 8.90 -17.81
N ASP A 132 -9.80 8.42 -16.60
CA ASP A 132 -10.89 8.89 -15.77
C ASP A 132 -10.66 8.50 -14.29
N ALA A 133 -10.39 9.49 -13.46
CA ALA A 133 -10.22 9.36 -12.03
C ALA A 133 -11.55 9.09 -11.28
N ASN A 134 -12.70 9.24 -11.93
CA ASN A 134 -14.00 8.89 -11.36
C ASN A 134 -14.32 7.39 -11.50
N ASN A 135 -13.46 6.63 -12.19
CA ASN A 135 -13.67 5.20 -12.39
C ASN A 135 -13.65 4.45 -11.05
N ASN A 136 -14.79 3.86 -10.67
CA ASN A 136 -14.97 3.14 -9.41
C ASN A 136 -14.01 1.93 -9.24
N LEU A 137 -13.46 1.42 -10.34
CA LEU A 137 -12.48 0.33 -10.33
C LEU A 137 -11.14 0.75 -9.71
N LEU A 138 -10.86 2.04 -9.54
CA LEU A 138 -9.69 2.48 -8.80
C LEU A 138 -9.67 1.96 -7.34
N ASN A 139 -10.82 1.56 -6.81
CA ASN A 139 -10.97 0.90 -5.50
C ASN A 139 -10.80 -0.63 -5.56
N SER A 140 -10.77 -1.22 -6.76
CA SER A 140 -10.59 -2.67 -6.94
C SER A 140 -9.15 -3.10 -6.71
N HIS A 141 -8.96 -4.33 -6.26
CA HIS A 141 -7.67 -5.02 -6.18
C HIS A 141 -7.57 -6.19 -7.17
N ASP A 142 -8.62 -6.44 -7.95
CA ASP A 142 -8.62 -7.46 -9.00
C ASP A 142 -7.94 -6.91 -10.26
N ILE A 143 -6.73 -7.40 -10.53
CA ILE A 143 -5.92 -7.01 -11.68
C ILE A 143 -6.57 -7.40 -13.02
N VAL A 144 -7.40 -8.44 -13.05
CA VAL A 144 -8.10 -8.86 -14.28
C VAL A 144 -9.20 -7.87 -14.62
N SER A 145 -10.00 -7.45 -13.63
CA SER A 145 -11.01 -6.40 -13.80
C SER A 145 -10.40 -5.06 -14.20
N LEU A 146 -9.31 -4.66 -13.53
CA LEU A 146 -8.55 -3.45 -13.87
C LEU A 146 -8.02 -3.50 -15.31
N ALA A 147 -7.44 -4.63 -15.73
CA ALA A 147 -6.84 -4.77 -17.06
C ALA A 147 -7.87 -4.72 -18.20
N ARG A 148 -9.11 -5.20 -17.98
CA ARG A 148 -10.20 -5.02 -18.95
C ARG A 148 -10.45 -3.54 -19.27
N HIS A 149 -10.28 -2.67 -18.29
CA HIS A 149 -10.52 -1.22 -18.42
C HIS A 149 -9.26 -0.46 -18.89
N ALA A 150 -8.11 -1.13 -18.97
CA ALA A 150 -6.93 -0.61 -19.66
C ALA A 150 -7.09 -0.67 -21.20
N ASN A 151 -8.15 -1.29 -21.74
CA ASN A 151 -8.49 -1.33 -23.16
C ASN A 151 -7.32 -1.71 -24.08
N ASP A 152 -6.55 -2.71 -23.67
CA ASP A 152 -5.42 -3.29 -24.41
C ASP A 152 -5.41 -4.81 -24.18
N ASP A 153 -5.51 -5.57 -25.27
CA ASP A 153 -5.67 -7.03 -25.21
C ASP A 153 -4.42 -7.74 -24.65
N ASP A 154 -3.23 -7.25 -24.96
CA ASP A 154 -1.97 -7.79 -24.45
C ASP A 154 -1.89 -7.59 -22.93
N VAL A 155 -2.23 -6.39 -22.45
CA VAL A 155 -2.29 -6.09 -21.01
C VAL A 155 -3.29 -7.00 -20.30
N ARG A 156 -4.48 -7.22 -20.90
CA ARG A 156 -5.50 -8.10 -20.34
C ARG A 156 -5.02 -9.54 -20.24
N GLU A 157 -4.40 -10.09 -21.29
CA GLU A 157 -3.91 -11.47 -21.26
C GLU A 157 -2.76 -11.62 -20.26
N LEU A 158 -1.84 -10.66 -20.20
CA LEU A 158 -0.72 -10.69 -19.25
C LEU A 158 -1.17 -10.60 -17.79
N ALA A 159 -2.12 -9.71 -17.47
CA ALA A 159 -2.69 -9.62 -16.13
C ALA A 159 -3.45 -10.90 -15.75
N SER A 160 -4.20 -11.48 -16.69
CA SER A 160 -4.89 -12.77 -16.49
C SER A 160 -3.91 -13.92 -16.30
N ALA A 161 -2.80 -13.95 -17.04
CA ALA A 161 -1.74 -14.94 -16.86
C ALA A 161 -1.08 -14.81 -15.50
N LEU A 162 -0.85 -13.59 -15.01
CA LEU A 162 -0.32 -13.36 -13.67
C LEU A 162 -1.30 -13.86 -12.60
N ASP A 163 -2.58 -13.48 -12.68
CA ASP A 163 -3.60 -13.92 -11.74
C ASP A 163 -3.74 -15.45 -11.73
N ARG A 164 -3.76 -16.11 -12.89
CA ARG A 164 -3.73 -17.59 -12.96
C ARG A 164 -2.49 -18.18 -12.31
N ARG A 165 -1.35 -17.50 -12.42
CA ARG A 165 -0.07 -18.01 -11.89
C ARG A 165 0.03 -17.88 -10.39
N VAL A 166 -0.37 -16.75 -9.82
CA VAL A 166 -0.16 -16.46 -8.39
C VAL A 166 -1.44 -16.42 -7.56
N GLY A 167 -2.60 -16.39 -8.20
CA GLY A 167 -3.91 -16.22 -7.56
C GLY A 167 -4.16 -14.79 -7.07
N PRO A 168 -5.31 -14.55 -6.42
CA PRO A 168 -5.64 -13.23 -5.91
C PRO A 168 -4.66 -12.79 -4.82
N HIS A 169 -4.48 -11.47 -4.67
CA HIS A 169 -3.56 -10.86 -3.70
C HIS A 169 -3.69 -11.35 -2.24
N THR A 170 -4.84 -11.87 -1.81
CA THR A 170 -5.05 -12.47 -0.48
C THR A 170 -4.31 -13.79 -0.29
N ARG A 171 -4.18 -14.59 -1.37
CA ARG A 171 -3.56 -15.93 -1.34
C ARG A 171 -2.09 -15.92 -0.96
N MET A 172 -1.38 -14.84 -1.27
CA MET A 172 0.04 -14.67 -0.93
C MET A 172 0.27 -14.18 0.51
N ARG A 173 -0.80 -13.86 1.26
CA ARG A 173 -0.72 -13.18 2.56
C ARG A 173 -1.36 -13.95 3.71
N TYR A 174 -2.51 -14.57 3.50
CA TYR A 174 -3.29 -15.14 4.59
C TYR A 174 -3.37 -16.68 4.48
N PRO A 175 -3.15 -17.44 5.56
CA PRO A 175 -3.28 -18.90 5.54
C PRO A 175 -4.71 -19.44 5.38
N ASP A 176 -5.72 -18.68 5.81
CA ASP A 176 -7.14 -19.08 5.81
C ASP A 176 -7.74 -19.24 4.41
N VAL A 177 -7.12 -18.63 3.39
CA VAL A 177 -7.50 -18.81 1.98
C VAL A 177 -6.81 -20.02 1.32
N LEU A 178 -6.03 -20.79 2.09
CA LEU A 178 -5.35 -22.01 1.66
C LEU A 178 -5.92 -23.22 2.40
N LEU A 179 -5.64 -24.42 1.85
CA LEU A 179 -5.97 -25.66 2.53
C LEU A 179 -5.00 -25.88 3.70
N SER A 180 -5.56 -25.96 4.91
CA SER A 180 -4.82 -26.33 6.12
C SER A 180 -4.08 -27.66 5.92
N PRO A 181 -2.82 -27.80 6.35
CA PRO A 181 -2.05 -26.90 7.24
C PRO A 181 -1.16 -25.87 6.50
N SER A 182 -1.35 -25.68 5.19
CA SER A 182 -0.43 -24.88 4.36
C SER A 182 -0.48 -23.39 4.70
N ILE A 183 0.66 -22.72 4.63
CA ILE A 183 0.75 -21.25 4.66
C ILE A 183 1.21 -20.72 3.29
N PRO A 184 1.01 -19.41 2.99
CA PRO A 184 1.46 -18.86 1.72
C PRO A 184 2.95 -19.09 1.44
N ALA A 185 3.81 -19.03 2.47
CA ALA A 185 5.23 -19.28 2.31
C ALA A 185 5.58 -20.69 1.80
N ASP A 186 4.68 -21.68 1.94
CA ASP A 186 4.88 -23.05 1.46
C ASP A 186 4.43 -23.25 0.00
N VAL A 187 3.55 -22.37 -0.50
CA VAL A 187 2.86 -22.55 -1.79
C VAL A 187 3.64 -21.97 -2.96
N TYR A 188 4.43 -20.92 -2.73
CA TYR A 188 5.15 -20.20 -3.79
C TYR A 188 6.63 -20.54 -3.74
N GLY A 189 7.18 -20.99 -4.88
CA GLY A 189 8.59 -21.26 -5.07
C GLY A 189 9.28 -20.27 -6.01
N ASP A 190 10.54 -20.56 -6.35
CA ASP A 190 11.36 -19.71 -7.22
C ASP A 190 10.73 -19.53 -8.61
N GLN A 191 10.12 -20.60 -9.15
CA GLN A 191 9.50 -20.57 -10.46
C GLN A 191 8.28 -19.64 -10.47
N GLU A 192 7.39 -19.72 -9.48
CA GLU A 192 6.24 -18.81 -9.37
C GLU A 192 6.70 -17.35 -9.27
N ALA A 193 7.74 -17.08 -8.48
CA ALA A 193 8.30 -15.75 -8.34
C ALA A 193 8.98 -15.25 -9.62
N SER A 194 9.65 -16.13 -10.37
CA SER A 194 10.26 -15.79 -11.66
C SER A 194 9.20 -15.43 -12.68
N ASP A 195 8.20 -16.29 -12.84
CA ASP A 195 7.10 -16.07 -13.78
C ASP A 195 6.32 -14.79 -13.43
N ALA A 196 6.10 -14.54 -12.13
CA ALA A 196 5.44 -13.33 -11.66
C ALA A 196 6.25 -12.07 -12.00
N CYS A 197 7.58 -12.09 -11.78
CA CYS A 197 8.47 -11.01 -12.17
C CYS A 197 8.40 -10.73 -13.68
N ASP A 198 8.46 -11.77 -14.50
CA ASP A 198 8.47 -11.65 -15.96
C ASP A 198 7.13 -11.12 -16.50
N LEU A 199 6.01 -11.65 -15.99
CA LEU A 199 4.67 -11.18 -16.35
C LEU A 199 4.46 -9.72 -15.92
N ALA A 200 4.81 -9.37 -14.67
CA ALA A 200 4.70 -8.00 -14.19
C ALA A 200 5.55 -7.03 -15.02
N THR A 201 6.76 -7.43 -15.40
CA THR A 201 7.63 -6.66 -16.30
C THR A 201 6.94 -6.34 -17.62
N ARG A 202 6.33 -7.35 -18.25
CA ARG A 202 5.65 -7.20 -19.54
C ARG A 202 4.44 -6.28 -19.42
N VAL A 203 3.67 -6.40 -18.34
CA VAL A 203 2.54 -5.47 -18.07
C VAL A 203 3.03 -4.05 -17.86
N LEU A 204 4.08 -3.84 -17.04
CA LEU A 204 4.63 -2.50 -16.80
C LEU A 204 5.17 -1.86 -18.07
N ASN A 205 5.85 -2.62 -18.93
CA ASN A 205 6.32 -2.11 -20.23
C ASN A 205 5.15 -1.70 -21.14
N LYS A 206 4.11 -2.52 -21.23
CA LYS A 206 2.93 -2.21 -22.05
C LYS A 206 2.16 -1.01 -21.52
N THR A 207 1.91 -0.97 -20.22
CA THR A 207 1.25 0.18 -19.57
C THR A 207 2.08 1.45 -19.68
N LYS A 208 3.41 1.40 -19.61
CA LYS A 208 4.29 2.55 -19.88
C LYS A 208 4.08 3.11 -21.29
N THR A 209 4.01 2.22 -22.28
CA THR A 209 3.70 2.60 -23.66
C THR A 209 2.32 3.25 -23.77
N LEU A 210 1.28 2.67 -23.16
CA LEU A 210 -0.06 3.26 -23.11
C LEU A 210 -0.04 4.66 -22.48
N LEU A 211 0.64 4.82 -21.34
CA LEU A 211 0.76 6.10 -20.65
C LEU A 211 1.49 7.15 -21.51
N SER A 212 2.44 6.74 -22.36
CA SER A 212 3.12 7.67 -23.27
C SER A 212 2.19 8.22 -24.37
N PHE A 213 1.13 7.50 -24.73
CA PHE A 213 0.13 7.95 -25.70
C PHE A 213 -1.03 8.75 -25.09
N ILE A 214 -1.18 8.73 -23.75
CA ILE A 214 -2.25 9.46 -23.04
C ILE A 214 -1.76 10.85 -22.58
N ASN A 215 -0.45 11.14 -22.62
CA ASN A 215 0.11 12.45 -22.26
C ASN A 215 0.13 13.42 -23.43
#